data_AF-Q1GIP7-F1
#
_entry.id   AF-Q1GIP7-F1
#
_cell.length_a   1.000
_cell.length_b   1.000
_cell.length_c   1.000
_cell.angle_alpha   90.00
_cell.angle_beta   90.00
_cell.angle_gamma   90.00
#
_symmetry.space_group_name_H-M   'P 1'
#
loop_
_entity.id
_entity.type
_entity.pdbx_description
1 polymer ?
#
loop_
_entity_poly.entity_id
_entity_poly.type
_entity_poly.pdbx_seq_one_letter_code
_entity_poly.pdbx_strand_id
1 'polypeptide(L)'
;MKARSRSLSDQHVAWASRLFFHTCPTCGGAVPLSHLTGRGWPQIAECRGCGKHWRVALSSRAYLWRFVSRAIPLVFFSLFVTSAALHFAFPELSYLAQNGQTKLRFVAFPFLVFSALASVLFFSRRLPLEEEPK
;
A
#
# COMPACT_ATOMS: atom_id res chain seq x y z
N MET A 1 -26.53 -25.49 -9.60
CA MET A 1 -25.26 -24.90 -9.10
C MET A 1 -25.60 -23.70 -8.24
N LYS A 2 -25.53 -23.82 -6.90
CA LYS A 2 -25.84 -22.71 -5.98
C LYS A 2 -24.74 -21.66 -6.07
N ALA A 3 -25.07 -20.46 -6.58
CA ALA A 3 -24.23 -19.29 -6.48
C ALA A 3 -24.01 -18.99 -4.99
N ARG A 4 -22.85 -19.36 -4.46
CA ARG A 4 -22.45 -19.09 -3.08
C ARG A 4 -22.32 -17.58 -2.96
N SER A 5 -23.30 -16.93 -2.34
CA SER A 5 -23.26 -15.50 -2.04
C SER A 5 -22.00 -15.23 -1.22
N ARG A 6 -20.98 -14.63 -1.85
CA ARG A 6 -19.75 -14.22 -1.16
C ARG A 6 -20.16 -13.24 -0.08
N SER A 7 -19.88 -13.58 1.17
CA SER A 7 -20.19 -12.71 2.30
C SER A 7 -19.47 -11.37 2.10
N LEU A 8 -20.04 -10.27 2.60
CA LEU A 8 -19.38 -8.97 2.57
C LEU A 8 -17.97 -9.05 3.19
N SER A 9 -17.77 -9.90 4.21
CA SER A 9 -16.45 -10.23 4.76
C SER A 9 -15.52 -10.85 3.72
N ASP A 10 -15.95 -11.81 2.92
CA ASP A 10 -15.12 -12.40 1.86
C ASP A 10 -14.74 -11.39 0.78
N GLN A 11 -15.65 -10.45 0.48
CA GLN A 11 -15.37 -9.36 -0.45
C GLN A 11 -14.36 -8.36 0.10
N HIS A 12 -14.46 -8.00 1.38
CA HIS A 12 -13.48 -7.15 2.06
C HIS A 12 -12.11 -7.84 2.16
N VAL A 13 -12.07 -9.14 2.45
CA VAL A 13 -10.83 -9.92 2.48
C VAL A 13 -10.23 -10.04 1.08
N ALA A 14 -11.04 -10.29 0.05
CA ALA A 14 -10.58 -10.31 -1.35
C ALA A 14 -10.08 -8.93 -1.82
N TRP A 15 -10.73 -7.84 -1.38
CA TRP A 15 -10.29 -6.49 -1.66
C TRP A 15 -9.00 -6.12 -0.91
N ALA A 16 -8.92 -6.44 0.38
CA ALA A 16 -7.76 -6.15 1.22
C ALA A 16 -6.53 -6.97 0.76
N SER A 17 -6.73 -8.24 0.44
CA SER A 17 -5.66 -9.09 -0.12
C SER A 17 -5.10 -8.52 -1.42
N ARG A 18 -5.94 -7.94 -2.30
CA ARG A 18 -5.45 -7.26 -3.51
C ARG A 18 -4.48 -6.11 -3.19
N LEU A 19 -4.56 -5.47 -2.03
CA LEU A 19 -3.60 -4.43 -1.65
C LEU A 19 -2.16 -4.97 -1.48
N PHE A 20 -2.03 -6.25 -1.16
CA PHE A 20 -0.74 -6.93 -0.93
C PHE A 20 -0.26 -7.76 -2.13
N PHE A 21 -1.03 -7.76 -3.24
CA PHE A 21 -0.68 -8.45 -4.47
C PHE A 21 -0.60 -7.51 -5.67
N HIS A 22 0.49 -7.62 -6.43
CA HIS A 22 0.59 -7.04 -7.76
C HIS A 22 -0.14 -7.96 -8.74
N THR A 23 -0.84 -7.39 -9.71
CA THR A 23 -1.44 -8.17 -10.79
C THR A 23 -0.37 -8.59 -11.77
N CYS A 24 -0.34 -9.87 -12.11
CA CYS A 24 0.54 -10.40 -13.13
C CYS A 24 0.09 -9.89 -14.51
N PRO A 25 0.97 -9.30 -15.32
CA PRO A 25 0.60 -8.75 -16.62
C PRO A 25 0.26 -9.82 -17.66
N THR A 26 0.67 -11.08 -17.46
CA THR A 26 0.38 -12.18 -18.40
C THR A 26 -0.94 -12.89 -18.10
N CYS A 27 -1.17 -13.29 -16.85
CA CYS A 27 -2.33 -14.12 -16.48
C CYS A 27 -3.35 -13.42 -15.56
N GLY A 28 -3.08 -12.19 -15.11
CA GLY A 28 -3.91 -11.50 -14.11
C GLY A 28 -3.83 -12.10 -12.69
N GLY A 29 -3.00 -13.14 -12.49
CA GLY A 29 -2.78 -13.77 -11.19
C GLY A 29 -2.08 -12.85 -10.18
N ALA A 30 -1.97 -13.31 -8.94
CA ALA A 30 -1.37 -12.55 -7.85
C ALA A 30 0.15 -12.76 -7.76
N VAL A 31 0.91 -11.67 -7.71
CA VAL A 31 2.35 -11.64 -7.42
C VAL A 31 2.53 -10.98 -6.04
N PRO A 32 3.13 -11.67 -5.04
CA PRO A 32 3.24 -11.14 -3.68
C PRO A 32 4.22 -9.96 -3.61
N LEU A 33 3.75 -8.79 -3.16
CA LEU A 33 4.59 -7.60 -3.02
C LEU A 33 5.69 -7.74 -1.96
N SER A 34 5.48 -8.58 -0.95
CA SER A 34 6.47 -8.83 0.11
C SER A 34 7.79 -9.38 -0.45
N HIS A 35 7.72 -10.16 -1.53
CA HIS A 35 8.88 -10.72 -2.22
C HIS A 35 9.48 -9.79 -3.28
N LEU A 36 8.83 -8.65 -3.57
CA LEU A 36 9.32 -7.61 -4.48
C LEU A 36 9.94 -6.42 -3.73
N THR A 37 9.65 -6.25 -2.44
CA THR A 37 9.97 -5.07 -1.63
C THR A 37 10.68 -5.38 -0.30
N GLY A 38 11.08 -6.64 -0.09
CA GLY A 38 11.79 -7.13 1.09
C GLY A 38 13.29 -6.80 1.15
N ARG A 39 14.01 -7.48 2.07
CA ARG A 39 15.46 -7.31 2.25
C ARG A 39 16.24 -8.13 1.21
N GLY A 40 17.18 -7.47 0.52
CA GLY A 40 18.06 -8.08 -0.49
C GLY A 40 17.61 -7.74 -1.90
N TRP A 41 18.42 -6.97 -2.65
CA TRP A 41 18.18 -6.65 -4.05
C TRP A 41 19.09 -7.52 -4.94
N PRO A 42 18.63 -8.08 -6.08
CA PRO A 42 17.28 -7.98 -6.66
C PRO A 42 16.24 -8.89 -5.98
N GLN A 43 15.00 -8.41 -5.92
CA GLN A 43 13.84 -9.09 -5.34
C GLN A 43 13.06 -9.80 -6.45
N ILE A 44 12.92 -11.13 -6.35
CA ILE A 44 12.20 -11.97 -7.33
C ILE A 44 10.94 -12.53 -6.66
N ALA A 45 9.80 -12.42 -7.34
CA ALA A 45 8.54 -12.97 -6.88
C ALA A 45 7.90 -13.86 -7.95
N GLU A 46 7.41 -15.02 -7.53
CA GLU A 46 6.68 -15.94 -8.39
C GLU A 46 5.19 -15.55 -8.46
N CYS A 47 4.62 -15.58 -9.67
CA CYS A 47 3.19 -15.43 -9.85
C CYS A 47 2.45 -16.73 -9.46
N ARG A 48 1.48 -16.63 -8.54
CA ARG A 48 0.66 -17.78 -8.12
C ARG A 48 -0.26 -18.36 -9.20
N GLY A 49 -0.46 -17.65 -10.30
CA GLY A 49 -1.34 -18.09 -11.40
C GLY A 49 -0.59 -18.87 -12.48
N CYS A 50 0.52 -18.31 -12.97
CA CYS A 50 1.26 -18.88 -14.11
C CYS A 50 2.66 -19.42 -13.74
N GLY A 51 3.11 -19.30 -12.49
CA GLY A 51 4.44 -19.76 -12.05
C GLY A 51 5.63 -18.97 -12.63
N LYS A 52 5.37 -17.89 -13.37
CA LYS A 52 6.43 -17.02 -13.91
C LYS A 52 7.06 -16.17 -12.81
N HIS A 53 8.36 -15.93 -12.95
CA HIS A 53 9.15 -15.12 -12.03
C HIS A 53 9.18 -13.68 -12.51
N TRP A 54 8.93 -12.76 -11.58
CA TRP A 54 8.89 -11.33 -11.82
C TRP A 54 9.84 -10.62 -10.89
N ARG A 55 10.53 -9.61 -11.41
CA ARG A 55 11.37 -8.71 -10.63
C ARG A 55 10.99 -7.27 -10.91
N VAL A 56 11.40 -6.37 -10.02
CA VAL A 56 11.23 -4.93 -10.23
C VAL A 56 12.19 -4.47 -11.33
N ALA A 57 11.64 -3.85 -12.38
CA ALA A 57 12.36 -3.33 -13.55
C ALA A 57 13.10 -2.00 -13.25
N LEU A 58 13.71 -1.88 -12.07
CA LEU A 58 14.42 -0.70 -11.61
C LEU A 58 15.69 -1.11 -10.91
N SER A 59 16.76 -0.35 -11.08
CA SER A 59 17.90 -0.44 -10.17
C SER A 59 17.50 0.04 -8.78
N SER A 60 18.20 -0.42 -7.73
CA SER A 60 17.92 0.00 -6.35
C SER A 60 17.96 1.52 -6.17
N ARG A 61 18.86 2.21 -6.89
CA ARG A 61 18.95 3.69 -6.90
C ARG A 61 17.72 4.32 -7.55
N ALA A 62 17.27 3.81 -8.69
CA ALA A 62 16.09 4.32 -9.39
C ALA A 62 14.80 4.06 -8.58
N TYR A 63 14.71 2.91 -7.91
CA TYR A 63 13.64 2.62 -6.96
C TYR A 63 13.61 3.63 -5.82
N LEU A 64 14.76 3.86 -5.15
CA LEU A 64 14.84 4.80 -4.05
C LEU A 64 14.47 6.21 -4.49
N TRP A 65 14.97 6.65 -5.64
CA TRP A 65 14.63 7.96 -6.19
C TRP A 65 13.13 8.12 -6.45
N ARG A 66 12.48 7.09 -7.03
CA ARG A 66 11.02 7.09 -7.24
C ARG A 66 10.26 7.05 -5.92
N PHE A 67 10.74 6.31 -4.94
CA PHE A 67 10.12 6.25 -3.62
C PHE A 67 10.17 7.63 -2.95
N VAL A 68 11.32 8.29 -2.94
CA VAL A 68 11.49 9.63 -2.36
C VAL A 68 10.70 10.68 -3.13
N SER A 69 10.71 10.65 -4.46
CA SER A 69 10.03 11.67 -5.28
C SER A 69 8.52 11.48 -5.42
N ARG A 70 7.99 10.27 -5.19
CA ARG A 70 6.56 9.99 -5.40
C ARG A 70 5.86 9.40 -4.17
N ALA A 71 6.45 8.40 -3.53
CA ALA A 71 5.82 7.74 -2.38
C ALA A 71 5.80 8.67 -1.15
N ILE A 72 6.92 9.33 -0.85
CA ILE A 72 7.02 10.23 0.30
C ILE A 72 6.01 11.40 0.21
N PRO A 73 5.93 12.17 -0.90
CA PRO A 73 4.91 13.21 -1.04
C PRO A 73 3.48 12.67 -0.89
N LEU A 74 3.21 11.48 -1.43
CA LEU A 74 1.89 10.84 -1.32
C LEU A 74 1.56 10.44 0.12
N VAL A 75 2.54 10.02 0.91
CA VAL A 75 2.37 9.75 2.35
C VAL A 75 2.08 11.04 3.11
N PHE A 76 2.84 12.11 2.87
CA PHE A 76 2.58 13.39 3.53
C PHE A 76 1.21 13.96 3.16
N PHE A 77 0.84 13.89 1.88
CA PHE A 77 -0.48 14.32 1.42
C PHE A 77 -1.59 13.50 2.09
N SER A 78 -1.47 12.16 2.14
CA SER A 78 -2.49 11.31 2.74
C SER A 78 -2.61 11.53 4.25
N LEU A 79 -1.49 11.71 4.96
CA LEU A 79 -1.47 12.07 6.37
C LEU A 79 -2.15 13.42 6.62
N PHE A 80 -1.88 14.43 5.78
CA PHE A 80 -2.49 15.75 5.90
C PHE A 80 -4.00 15.69 5.69
N VAL A 81 -4.45 15.03 4.62
CA VAL A 81 -5.88 14.85 4.31
C VAL A 81 -6.58 14.05 5.41
N THR A 82 -5.99 12.96 5.88
CA THR A 82 -6.56 12.13 6.95
C THR A 82 -6.62 12.88 8.27
N SER A 83 -5.57 13.64 8.60
CA SER A 83 -5.55 14.50 9.79
C SER A 83 -6.68 15.53 9.75
N ALA A 84 -6.82 16.25 8.62
CA ALA A 84 -7.92 17.20 8.42
C ALA A 84 -9.29 16.50 8.53
N ALA A 85 -9.46 15.37 7.86
CA ALA A 85 -10.71 14.61 7.91
C ALA A 85 -11.06 14.15 9.34
N LEU A 86 -10.08 13.70 10.12
CA LEU A 86 -10.29 13.33 11.52
C LEU A 86 -10.67 14.53 12.38
N HIS A 87 -10.06 15.70 12.16
CA HIS A 87 -10.44 16.93 12.85
C HIS A 87 -11.90 17.34 12.57
N PHE A 88 -12.35 17.22 11.31
CA PHE A 88 -13.72 17.58 10.92
C PHE A 88 -14.76 16.54 11.34
N ALA A 89 -14.47 15.25 11.16
CA ALA A 89 -15.44 14.18 11.40
C ALA A 89 -15.52 13.77 12.88
N PHE A 90 -14.41 13.90 13.63
CA PHE A 90 -14.29 13.43 15.01
C PHE A 90 -13.54 14.45 15.87
N PRO A 91 -14.18 15.58 16.23
CA PRO A 91 -13.53 16.61 17.04
C PRO A 91 -13.04 16.08 18.40
N GLU A 92 -13.66 15.04 18.94
CA GLU A 92 -13.26 14.30 20.14
C GLU A 92 -11.83 13.72 20.08
N LEU A 93 -11.33 13.46 18.87
CA LEU A 93 -9.97 12.98 18.63
C LEU A 93 -8.95 14.10 18.62
N SER A 94 -9.36 15.35 18.81
CA SER A 94 -8.49 16.51 18.85
C SER A 94 -8.51 17.19 20.22
N TYR A 95 -7.43 17.90 20.55
CA TYR A 95 -7.33 18.70 21.76
C TYR A 95 -6.52 19.97 21.48
N LEU A 96 -6.85 21.04 22.18
CA LEU A 96 -6.10 22.28 22.10
C LEU A 96 -4.88 22.18 23.02
N ALA A 97 -3.68 22.24 22.44
CA ALA A 97 -2.46 22.26 23.21
C ALA A 97 -2.23 23.65 23.82
N GLN A 98 -1.42 23.73 24.87
CA GLN A 98 -1.13 24.98 25.60
C GLN A 98 -0.54 26.10 24.72
N ASN A 99 0.00 25.77 23.56
CA ASN A 99 0.51 26.71 22.57
C ASN A 99 -0.56 27.21 21.57
N GLY A 100 -1.85 26.91 21.81
CA GLY A 100 -2.96 27.28 20.92
C GLY A 100 -3.11 26.41 19.67
N GLN A 101 -2.26 25.39 19.49
CA GLN A 101 -2.37 24.49 18.34
C GLN A 101 -3.33 23.34 18.64
N THR A 102 -4.26 23.09 17.73
CA THR A 102 -5.09 21.88 17.77
C THR A 102 -4.25 20.68 17.36
N LYS A 103 -4.13 19.69 18.25
CA LYS A 103 -3.38 18.45 18.02
C LYS A 103 -4.32 17.26 18.04
N LEU A 104 -3.98 16.22 17.29
CA LEU A 104 -4.66 14.93 17.35
C LEU A 104 -4.20 14.16 18.60
N ARG A 105 -5.15 13.50 19.26
CA ARG A 105 -4.91 12.54 20.33
C ARG A 105 -4.22 11.30 19.76
N PHE A 106 -3.50 10.58 20.62
CA PHE A 106 -2.80 9.36 20.22
C PHE A 106 -3.73 8.29 19.61
N VAL A 107 -5.01 8.27 19.99
CA VAL A 107 -6.03 7.38 19.39
C VAL A 107 -6.26 7.60 17.89
N ALA A 108 -5.86 8.75 17.33
CA ALA A 108 -5.86 8.99 15.89
C ALA A 108 -4.73 8.25 15.15
N PHE A 109 -3.70 7.79 15.87
CA PHE A 109 -2.50 7.19 15.31
C PHE A 109 -2.77 5.98 14.39
N PRO A 110 -3.64 5.01 14.73
CA PRO A 110 -3.94 3.89 13.84
C PRO A 110 -4.46 4.31 12.46
N PHE A 111 -5.29 5.36 12.41
CA PHE A 111 -5.83 5.90 11.15
C PHE A 111 -4.74 6.54 10.30
N LEU A 112 -3.83 7.30 10.94
CA LEU A 112 -2.70 7.92 10.27
C LEU A 112 -1.71 6.87 9.74
N VAL A 113 -1.41 5.83 10.53
CA VAL A 113 -0.55 4.71 10.10
C VAL A 113 -1.17 3.98 8.92
N PHE A 114 -2.47 3.69 8.97
CA PHE A 114 -3.15 3.03 7.87
C PHE A 114 -3.11 3.89 6.59
N SER A 115 -3.34 5.20 6.71
CA SER A 115 -3.22 6.15 5.60
C SER A 115 -1.82 6.16 4.98
N ALA A 116 -0.78 6.22 5.81
CA ALA A 116 0.60 6.18 5.34
C ALA A 116 0.93 4.85 4.64
N LEU A 117 0.53 3.73 5.23
CA LEU A 117 0.75 2.40 4.66
C LEU A 117 0.02 2.23 3.32
N ALA A 118 -1.22 2.70 3.22
CA ALA A 118 -1.99 2.66 1.98
C ALA A 118 -1.30 3.42 0.85
N SER A 119 -0.71 4.59 1.12
CA SER A 119 0.09 5.35 0.14
C SER A 119 1.32 4.56 -0.34
N VAL A 120 2.04 3.89 0.58
CA VAL A 120 3.19 3.06 0.24
C VAL A 120 2.75 1.85 -0.59
N LEU A 121 1.70 1.15 -0.19
CA LEU A 121 1.16 0.01 -0.95
C LEU A 121 0.71 0.43 -2.34
N PHE A 122 0.04 1.59 -2.47
CA PHE A 122 -0.37 2.13 -3.77
C PHE A 122 0.84 2.41 -4.68
N PHE A 123 1.91 3.00 -4.14
CA PHE A 123 3.16 3.19 -4.87
C PHE A 123 3.75 1.86 -5.33
N SER A 124 3.83 0.88 -4.43
CA SER A 124 4.44 -0.41 -4.71
C SER A 124 3.67 -1.22 -5.77
N ARG A 125 2.35 -1.01 -5.88
CA ARG A 125 1.49 -1.59 -6.93
C ARG A 125 1.64 -0.94 -8.31
N ARG A 126 2.40 0.15 -8.41
CA ARG A 126 2.71 0.83 -9.68
C ARG A 126 4.17 0.65 -10.09
N LEU A 127 4.91 -0.23 -9.42
CA LEU A 127 6.28 -0.53 -9.80
C LEU A 127 6.28 -1.29 -11.12
N PRO A 128 7.15 -0.92 -12.07
CA PRO A 128 7.29 -1.67 -13.31
C PRO A 128 7.89 -3.05 -12.99
N LEU A 129 7.30 -4.09 -13.56
CA LEU A 129 7.75 -5.47 -13.42
C LEU A 129 8.35 -5.95 -14.74
N GLU A 130 9.45 -6.68 -14.65
CA GLU A 130 10.08 -7.38 -15.75
C GLU A 130 10.03 -8.89 -15.48
N GLU A 131 9.78 -9.66 -16.53
CA GLU A 131 9.85 -11.12 -16.47
C GLU A 131 11.33 -11.52 -16.40
N GLU A 132 11.68 -12.34 -15.42
CA GLU A 132 13.05 -12.86 -15.30
C GLU A 132 13.16 -14.16 -16.11
N PRO A 133 14.02 -14.20 -17.15
CA PRO A 133 14.25 -15.43 -17.90
C PRO A 133 14.94 -16.44 -16.98
N LYS A 134 14.41 -17.67 -16.95
CA LYS A 134 15.03 -18.82 -16.28
C LYS A 134 16.35 -19.21 -16.94
#